data_AF-A0A653U449-F1
#
_entry.id   AF-A0A653U449-F1
#
_cell.length_a   1.000
_cell.length_b   1.000
_cell.length_c   1.000
_cell.angle_alpha   90.00
_cell.angle_beta   90.00
_cell.angle_gamma   90.00
#
_symmetry.space_group_name_H-M   'P 1'
#
loop_
_entity.id
_entity.type
_entity.pdbx_description
1 polymer ?
#
loop_
_entity_poly.entity_id
_entity_poly.type
_entity_poly.pdbx_seq_one_letter_code
_entity_poly.pdbx_strand_id
1 'polypeptide(L)'
;MKKINVLFAILIASLSFGQAPSGYYSSATGTGYTLKTQLYNIIKNHTDRGYSGLWTTYSTSDRDHQNENDNTIFDLYSEIQNGKDPYNFTYGTNQCGTYSVEGNCYNREHMIPQSVFNSSAPMVSDAHHIPPTDGKVNGIRSNYPHGNVATASTTTKNGSKLGTSAVSGYSGTVFEPADAFKGDIARMYFYFATRYENTVASYTYDMFNKTSNQVFTTPFLNMLLAWHAQDPVSAREIERNNAIYARQGNRNPFIDNPSYVNAIWGGTSSGGSTGGGSSTGTKSDLYFSEYVEGSSNNKALEIKNETGASISLSSYSIKKQTNGSGSWSSGLALTGSLANNGKFVIVNSSISSTCYTKTNANISTSSTELTFNGNDAVGLFKNGVLIDIIGTFNGGTSNFAADVTLRRKSTATAPKSTYSSTDWNTYSVDSCSDLGNRTAQEVNNTSQIEILAYPNPNKGTFTLSFSEKNETYLIQIYSLLGQKVFEKNVTSENEIQINNLTQGIYHVTVSNQSNNKTLRIIVE
;
A
#
# COMPACT_ATOMS: atom_id res chain seq x y z
N MET A 1 -62.47 4.27 20.64
CA MET A 1 -61.04 3.94 20.77
C MET A 1 -60.29 4.58 19.61
N LYS A 2 -59.53 5.66 19.87
CA LYS A 2 -58.73 6.35 18.83
C LYS A 2 -57.45 5.54 18.58
N LYS A 3 -57.23 5.09 17.34
CA LYS A 3 -56.00 4.40 16.94
C LYS A 3 -54.94 5.46 16.62
N ILE A 4 -53.85 5.45 17.38
CA ILE A 4 -52.64 6.23 17.10
C ILE A 4 -51.75 5.35 16.22
N ASN A 5 -51.51 5.78 14.99
CA ASN A 5 -50.54 5.16 14.10
C ASN A 5 -49.20 5.88 14.31
N VAL A 6 -48.22 5.19 14.90
CA VAL A 6 -46.84 5.69 15.02
C VAL A 6 -46.08 5.26 13.77
N LEU A 7 -45.66 6.23 12.96
CA LEU A 7 -44.80 6.01 11.80
C LEU A 7 -43.34 5.91 12.28
N PHE A 8 -42.70 4.75 12.09
CA PHE A 8 -41.28 4.56 12.38
C PHE A 8 -40.47 5.08 11.19
N ALA A 9 -39.86 6.26 11.32
CA ALA A 9 -38.90 6.77 10.35
C ALA A 9 -37.53 6.13 10.63
N ILE A 10 -37.10 5.21 9.77
CA ILE A 10 -35.76 4.63 9.82
C ILE A 10 -34.80 5.66 9.21
N LEU A 11 -33.99 6.30 10.06
CA LEU A 11 -32.91 7.18 9.65
C LEU A 11 -31.74 6.31 9.18
N ILE A 12 -31.55 6.17 7.87
CA ILE A 12 -30.37 5.53 7.30
C ILE A 12 -29.23 6.55 7.37
N ALA A 13 -28.38 6.44 8.38
CA ALA A 13 -27.13 7.19 8.45
C ALA A 13 -26.13 6.57 7.45
N SER A 14 -25.93 7.20 6.31
CA SER A 14 -24.82 6.88 5.41
C SER A 14 -23.52 7.40 6.04
N LEU A 15 -22.68 6.49 6.55
CA LEU A 15 -21.29 6.78 6.86
C LEU A 15 -20.55 6.99 5.52
N SER A 16 -20.51 8.23 5.05
CA SER A 16 -19.67 8.62 3.92
C SER A 16 -18.22 8.72 4.42
N PHE A 17 -17.42 7.67 4.21
CA PHE A 17 -15.97 7.81 4.29
C PHE A 17 -15.55 8.73 3.15
N GLY A 18 -15.18 9.97 3.49
CA GLY A 18 -14.72 10.94 2.51
C GLY A 18 -13.49 10.39 1.79
N GLN A 19 -13.64 9.99 0.53
CA GLN A 19 -12.50 9.83 -0.36
C GLN A 19 -12.31 11.14 -1.11
N ALA A 20 -11.21 11.26 -1.85
CA ALA A 20 -10.99 12.44 -2.69
C ALA A 20 -12.20 12.59 -3.61
N PRO A 21 -12.67 13.81 -3.90
CA PRO A 21 -13.71 13.99 -4.89
C PRO A 21 -13.38 13.21 -6.15
N SER A 22 -14.37 12.58 -6.77
CA SER A 22 -14.13 11.82 -7.99
C SER A 22 -13.43 12.70 -9.03
N GLY A 23 -12.33 12.21 -9.60
CA GLY A 23 -11.51 12.95 -10.55
C GLY A 23 -10.54 13.98 -9.94
N TYR A 24 -10.45 14.13 -8.62
CA TYR A 24 -9.58 15.13 -7.97
C TYR A 24 -8.09 15.03 -8.41
N TYR A 25 -7.61 13.82 -8.69
CA TYR A 25 -6.25 13.55 -9.15
C TYR A 25 -6.15 13.20 -10.65
N SER A 26 -7.18 13.44 -11.46
CA SER A 26 -7.22 12.99 -12.86
C SER A 26 -6.10 13.56 -13.74
N SER A 27 -5.54 14.72 -13.38
CA SER A 27 -4.42 15.35 -14.10
C SER A 27 -3.04 14.90 -13.59
N ALA A 28 -2.96 14.06 -12.56
CA ALA A 28 -1.71 13.54 -11.99
C ALA A 28 -1.31 12.20 -12.64
N THR A 29 -0.94 12.25 -13.91
CA THR A 29 -0.65 11.07 -14.74
C THR A 29 0.85 10.80 -14.96
N GLY A 30 1.71 11.71 -14.52
CA GLY A 30 3.15 11.65 -14.70
C GLY A 30 3.86 10.75 -13.70
N THR A 31 5.19 10.80 -13.72
CA THR A 31 6.07 10.10 -12.77
C THR A 31 7.20 11.02 -12.32
N GLY A 32 7.93 10.64 -11.26
CA GLY A 32 9.05 11.41 -10.72
C GLY A 32 8.64 12.85 -10.36
N TYR A 33 9.51 13.81 -10.64
CA TYR A 33 9.22 15.21 -10.39
C TYR A 33 8.13 15.79 -11.30
N THR A 34 7.82 15.16 -12.45
CA THR A 34 6.67 15.58 -13.27
C THR A 34 5.36 15.34 -12.52
N LEU A 35 5.24 14.18 -11.86
CA LEU A 35 4.08 13.87 -11.01
C LEU A 35 3.97 14.88 -9.86
N LYS A 36 5.10 15.22 -9.24
CA LYS A 36 5.14 16.23 -8.18
C LYS A 36 4.58 17.58 -8.64
N THR A 37 5.03 18.08 -9.79
CA THR A 37 4.54 19.35 -10.36
C THR A 37 3.05 19.28 -10.73
N GLN A 38 2.55 18.14 -11.20
CA GLN A 38 1.12 17.94 -11.45
C GLN A 38 0.30 17.99 -10.15
N LEU A 39 0.78 17.32 -9.10
CA LEU A 39 0.16 17.36 -7.77
C LEU A 39 0.20 18.77 -7.16
N TYR A 40 1.33 19.48 -7.30
CA TYR A 40 1.43 20.90 -6.96
C TYR A 40 0.31 21.70 -7.63
N ASN A 41 0.12 21.55 -8.95
CA ASN A 41 -0.93 22.27 -9.67
C ASN A 41 -2.35 21.95 -9.17
N ILE A 42 -2.60 20.74 -8.68
CA ILE A 42 -3.87 20.34 -8.07
C ILE A 42 -4.06 20.99 -6.69
N ILE A 43 -3.03 21.02 -5.85
CA ILE A 43 -3.17 21.39 -4.42
C ILE A 43 -2.69 22.81 -4.08
N LYS A 44 -2.06 23.53 -5.02
CA LYS A 44 -1.46 24.87 -4.81
C LYS A 44 -2.44 25.95 -4.39
N ASN A 45 -3.73 25.77 -4.66
CA ASN A 45 -4.76 26.69 -4.22
C ASN A 45 -5.46 26.08 -3.01
N HIS A 46 -5.58 26.86 -1.93
CA HIS A 46 -6.39 26.52 -0.78
C HIS A 46 -6.93 27.80 -0.14
N THR A 47 -7.96 27.66 0.68
CA THR A 47 -8.55 28.74 1.47
C THR A 47 -7.76 28.90 2.76
N ASP A 48 -6.96 29.96 2.85
CA ASP A 48 -6.29 30.34 4.09
C ASP A 48 -7.33 30.85 5.09
N ARG A 49 -7.46 30.16 6.23
CA ARG A 49 -8.38 30.52 7.33
C ARG A 49 -7.72 31.40 8.39
N GLY A 50 -6.48 31.83 8.15
CA GLY A 50 -5.66 32.55 9.10
C GLY A 50 -5.17 31.68 10.25
N TYR A 51 -4.18 32.19 10.99
CA TYR A 51 -3.53 31.44 12.05
C TYR A 51 -4.48 31.08 13.22
N SER A 52 -5.47 31.93 13.51
CA SER A 52 -6.52 31.63 14.49
C SER A 52 -7.53 30.61 13.99
N GLY A 53 -7.72 30.49 12.66
CA GLY A 53 -8.64 29.55 12.03
C GLY A 53 -8.26 28.08 12.23
N LEU A 54 -6.97 27.81 12.52
CA LEU A 54 -6.46 26.48 12.88
C LEU A 54 -7.19 25.91 14.11
N TRP A 55 -7.46 26.73 15.12
CA TRP A 55 -8.18 26.27 16.32
C TRP A 55 -9.54 25.71 15.96
N THR A 56 -10.29 26.41 15.10
CA THR A 56 -11.58 25.92 14.63
C THR A 56 -11.42 24.72 13.70
N THR A 57 -10.29 24.55 13.01
CA THR A 57 -10.02 23.35 12.18
C THR A 57 -9.90 22.09 13.02
N TYR A 58 -9.22 22.19 14.16
CA TYR A 58 -9.00 21.06 15.07
C TYR A 58 -10.28 20.52 15.72
N SER A 59 -11.40 21.25 15.66
CA SER A 59 -12.69 20.72 16.12
C SER A 59 -13.12 19.47 15.37
N THR A 60 -12.65 19.31 14.12
CA THR A 60 -12.98 18.22 13.21
C THR A 60 -11.78 17.42 12.71
N SER A 61 -10.58 18.01 12.65
CA SER A 61 -9.43 17.36 11.99
C SER A 61 -8.52 16.56 12.93
N ASP A 62 -8.44 16.93 14.20
CA ASP A 62 -7.46 16.40 15.14
C ASP A 62 -8.17 15.98 16.44
N ARG A 63 -9.28 15.26 16.30
CA ARG A 63 -10.04 14.68 17.42
C ARG A 63 -9.76 13.19 17.51
N ASP A 64 -9.56 12.69 18.71
CA ASP A 64 -9.35 11.25 18.91
C ASP A 64 -10.70 10.51 18.89
N HIS A 65 -10.97 9.84 17.77
CA HIS A 65 -12.12 8.95 17.58
C HIS A 65 -11.71 7.49 17.37
N GLN A 66 -10.42 7.16 17.49
CA GLN A 66 -9.88 5.91 16.93
C GLN A 66 -8.95 5.14 17.87
N ASN A 67 -8.20 5.80 18.75
CA ASN A 67 -7.35 5.13 19.73
C ASN A 67 -8.14 4.86 21.01
N GLU A 68 -8.18 5.81 21.94
CA GLU A 68 -9.04 5.77 23.12
C GLU A 68 -10.49 6.12 22.79
N ASN A 69 -10.70 6.82 21.66
CA ASN A 69 -12.01 7.27 21.20
C ASN A 69 -12.73 8.10 22.30
N ASP A 70 -11.96 8.96 22.96
CA ASP A 70 -12.43 9.79 24.06
C ASP A 70 -12.81 11.21 23.62
N ASN A 71 -12.68 11.49 22.31
CA ASN A 71 -12.95 12.77 21.68
C ASN A 71 -12.08 13.90 22.25
N THR A 72 -10.89 13.63 22.77
CA THR A 72 -9.91 14.66 23.10
C THR A 72 -9.16 15.12 21.85
N ILE A 73 -8.18 16.00 22.00
CA ILE A 73 -7.29 16.38 20.88
C ILE A 73 -6.33 15.22 20.62
N PHE A 74 -6.28 14.75 19.38
CA PHE A 74 -5.28 13.77 18.95
C PHE A 74 -3.95 14.47 18.73
N ASP A 75 -3.05 14.34 19.69
CA ASP A 75 -1.76 15.02 19.76
C ASP A 75 -0.61 14.03 19.52
N LEU A 76 0.09 14.19 18.39
CA LEU A 76 1.23 13.36 17.98
C LEU A 76 2.38 13.27 19.02
N TYR A 77 2.42 14.18 19.99
CA TYR A 77 3.44 14.28 21.03
C TYR A 77 2.98 13.82 22.43
N SER A 78 1.70 13.53 22.62
CA SER A 78 1.20 12.90 23.85
C SER A 78 0.65 11.50 23.62
N GLU A 79 0.13 11.25 22.42
CA GLU A 79 -0.57 10.04 22.05
C GLU A 79 0.29 8.78 22.21
N ILE A 80 -0.25 7.73 22.80
CA ILE A 80 0.35 6.38 22.84
C ILE A 80 -0.50 5.43 22.01
N GLN A 81 -0.02 5.06 20.82
CA GLN A 81 -0.74 4.15 19.93
C GLN A 81 -1.11 2.83 20.61
N ASN A 82 -2.42 2.53 20.67
CA ASN A 82 -3.01 1.37 21.35
C ASN A 82 -2.74 1.32 22.86
N GLY A 83 -2.40 2.46 23.47
CA GLY A 83 -2.13 2.62 24.90
C GLY A 83 -3.12 3.56 25.55
N LYS A 84 -2.76 3.99 26.76
CA LYS A 84 -3.45 5.08 27.44
C LYS A 84 -2.53 6.27 27.45
N ASP A 85 -3.06 7.41 27.04
CA ASP A 85 -2.35 8.66 27.06
C ASP A 85 -1.87 9.09 28.46
N PRO A 86 -0.67 9.68 28.54
CA PRO A 86 -0.13 10.20 29.80
C PRO A 86 -0.93 11.42 30.30
N TYR A 87 -1.64 12.11 29.39
CA TYR A 87 -2.51 13.26 29.62
C TYR A 87 -3.26 13.56 28.31
N ASN A 88 -4.45 14.16 28.43
CA ASN A 88 -5.33 14.38 27.28
C ASN A 88 -5.82 15.84 27.30
N PHE A 89 -6.15 16.39 26.14
CA PHE A 89 -6.59 17.78 26.02
C PHE A 89 -8.03 17.90 25.56
N THR A 90 -8.84 18.63 26.32
CA THR A 90 -10.20 18.96 25.88
C THR A 90 -10.15 20.10 24.86
N TYR A 91 -10.73 19.85 23.68
CA TYR A 91 -10.90 20.87 22.65
C TYR A 91 -11.55 22.14 23.20
N GLY A 92 -10.97 23.30 22.90
CA GLY A 92 -11.52 24.62 23.27
C GLY A 92 -11.20 25.06 24.71
N THR A 93 -10.73 24.14 25.56
CA THR A 93 -10.40 24.45 26.96
C THR A 93 -8.89 24.56 27.16
N ASN A 94 -8.13 23.59 26.67
CA ASN A 94 -6.69 23.50 26.92
C ASN A 94 -5.82 24.17 25.83
N GLN A 95 -6.31 25.24 25.20
CA GLN A 95 -5.56 25.98 24.16
C GLN A 95 -4.63 27.01 24.79
N CYS A 96 -3.32 26.94 24.60
CA CYS A 96 -2.42 27.96 25.13
C CYS A 96 -1.07 28.08 24.41
N GLY A 97 -0.28 29.09 24.80
CA GLY A 97 1.10 29.29 24.35
C GLY A 97 2.10 29.41 25.51
N THR A 98 1.72 29.05 26.74
CA THR A 98 2.57 29.15 27.93
C THR A 98 2.47 27.87 28.74
N TYR A 99 3.58 27.16 28.87
CA TYR A 99 3.65 25.81 29.43
C TYR A 99 4.98 25.62 30.16
N SER A 100 4.96 24.89 31.27
CA SER A 100 6.17 24.56 32.04
C SER A 100 6.45 23.05 32.05
N VAL A 101 5.40 22.23 32.00
CA VAL A 101 5.45 20.76 32.01
C VAL A 101 4.51 20.18 30.93
N GLU A 102 4.79 18.94 30.53
CA GLU A 102 3.91 18.16 29.65
C GLU A 102 2.50 18.01 30.26
N GLY A 103 1.47 18.17 29.43
CA GLY A 103 0.06 18.10 29.81
C GLY A 103 -0.56 19.42 30.28
N ASN A 104 0.14 20.55 30.18
CA ASN A 104 -0.44 21.85 30.52
C ASN A 104 -1.51 22.30 29.53
N CYS A 105 -1.19 22.26 28.24
CA CYS A 105 -2.05 22.73 27.17
C CYS A 105 -1.51 22.23 25.83
N TYR A 106 -2.34 22.30 24.79
CA TYR A 106 -1.91 22.08 23.42
C TYR A 106 -1.70 23.40 22.67
N ASN A 107 -0.76 23.40 21.73
CA ASN A 107 -0.37 24.52 20.88
C ASN A 107 -0.32 24.05 19.41
N ARG A 108 -0.13 24.99 18.47
CA ARG A 108 0.00 24.71 17.04
C ARG A 108 1.47 24.40 16.71
N GLU A 109 1.73 23.19 16.26
CA GLU A 109 3.07 22.71 15.90
C GLU A 109 3.33 22.92 14.42
N HIS A 110 4.31 23.73 14.04
CA HIS A 110 4.70 23.84 12.63
C HIS A 110 5.73 22.76 12.29
N MET A 111 5.35 21.75 11.50
CA MET A 111 6.28 20.69 11.09
C MET A 111 7.51 21.25 10.36
N ILE A 112 7.31 22.31 9.57
CA ILE A 112 8.37 23.15 9.05
C ILE A 112 8.39 24.43 9.91
N PRO A 113 9.45 24.73 10.67
CA PRO A 113 9.45 25.87 11.59
C PRO A 113 9.13 27.19 10.90
N GLN A 114 8.35 28.06 11.54
CA GLN A 114 7.90 29.33 10.94
C GLN A 114 9.04 30.23 10.47
N SER A 115 10.19 30.18 11.15
CA SER A 115 11.39 30.94 10.78
C SER A 115 11.92 30.60 9.39
N VAL A 116 11.62 29.41 8.87
CA VAL A 116 12.08 28.94 7.54
C VAL A 116 11.42 29.72 6.40
N PHE A 117 10.19 30.19 6.62
CA PHE A 117 9.39 30.93 5.63
C PHE A 117 8.94 32.31 6.16
N ASN A 118 9.61 32.83 7.20
CA ASN A 118 9.33 34.14 7.82
C ASN A 118 7.87 34.34 8.25
N SER A 119 7.21 33.28 8.76
CA SER A 119 5.78 33.30 9.12
C SER A 119 4.86 33.78 7.98
N SER A 120 5.30 33.67 6.72
CA SER A 120 4.55 34.10 5.56
C SER A 120 3.29 33.26 5.32
N ALA A 121 2.22 33.93 4.91
CA ALA A 121 1.02 33.28 4.42
C ALA A 121 1.25 32.67 3.01
N PRO A 122 0.61 31.54 2.68
CA PRO A 122 -0.36 30.83 3.52
C PRO A 122 0.27 29.72 4.39
N MET A 123 1.60 29.56 4.37
CA MET A 123 2.30 28.49 5.09
C MET A 123 2.06 28.54 6.61
N VAL A 124 1.97 29.74 7.19
CA VAL A 124 1.80 29.93 8.64
C VAL A 124 0.50 29.35 9.19
N SER A 125 -0.49 29.10 8.34
CA SER A 125 -1.87 28.70 8.71
C SER A 125 -2.38 27.47 7.96
N ASP A 126 -1.52 26.79 7.19
CA ASP A 126 -1.89 25.59 6.45
C ASP A 126 -1.94 24.34 7.35
N ALA A 127 -3.15 23.90 7.69
CA ALA A 127 -3.42 22.81 8.61
C ALA A 127 -2.79 21.47 8.18
N HIS A 128 -2.49 21.25 6.90
CA HIS A 128 -1.90 19.98 6.46
C HIS A 128 -0.51 19.71 7.04
N HIS A 129 0.22 20.75 7.49
CA HIS A 129 1.51 20.59 8.19
C HIS A 129 1.53 21.17 9.60
N ILE A 130 0.36 21.57 10.13
CA ILE A 130 0.24 22.18 11.46
C ILE A 130 -0.77 21.43 12.33
N PRO A 131 -0.39 20.30 12.95
CA PRO A 131 -1.23 19.64 13.95
C PRO A 131 -1.22 20.39 15.30
N PRO A 132 -2.24 20.19 16.14
CA PRO A 132 -2.16 20.54 17.55
C PRO A 132 -1.26 19.53 18.28
N THR A 133 -0.37 20.03 19.14
CA THR A 133 0.47 19.17 19.98
C THR A 133 0.70 19.75 21.38
N ASP A 134 1.16 18.94 22.33
CA ASP A 134 1.51 19.37 23.67
C ASP A 134 2.48 20.55 23.61
N GLY A 135 2.12 21.63 24.29
CA GLY A 135 2.89 22.86 24.25
C GLY A 135 4.32 22.66 24.76
N LYS A 136 4.52 21.86 25.81
CA LYS A 136 5.86 21.62 26.35
C LYS A 136 6.71 20.81 25.39
N VAL A 137 6.16 19.77 24.75
CA VAL A 137 6.89 18.96 23.75
C VAL A 137 7.19 19.77 22.49
N ASN A 138 6.24 20.59 22.01
CA ASN A 138 6.48 21.60 20.97
C ASN A 138 7.65 22.53 21.36
N GLY A 139 7.66 23.04 22.60
CA GLY A 139 8.77 23.83 23.13
C GLY A 139 10.11 23.08 23.23
N ILE A 140 10.09 21.78 23.54
CA ILE A 140 11.28 20.91 23.53
C ILE A 140 11.81 20.75 22.10
N ARG A 141 10.91 20.52 21.13
CA ARG A 141 11.22 20.38 19.71
C ARG A 141 11.77 21.68 19.11
N SER A 142 11.27 22.84 19.55
CA SER A 142 11.74 24.16 19.13
C SER A 142 11.76 24.26 17.60
N ASN A 143 12.87 24.74 17.01
CA ASN A 143 13.12 24.74 15.58
C ASN A 143 14.07 23.61 15.13
N TYR A 144 14.28 22.59 15.95
CA TYR A 144 15.14 21.46 15.57
C TYR A 144 14.49 20.64 14.46
N PRO A 145 15.28 20.18 13.47
CA PRO A 145 14.75 19.32 12.42
C PRO A 145 14.30 17.99 13.04
N HIS A 146 13.29 17.39 12.44
CA HIS A 146 12.97 16.01 12.77
C HIS A 146 14.14 15.10 12.36
N GLY A 147 14.41 14.06 13.12
CA GLY A 147 15.50 13.15 12.83
C GLY A 147 15.56 11.98 13.79
N ASN A 148 16.10 10.85 13.36
CA ASN A 148 16.43 9.76 14.30
C ASN A 148 17.48 10.25 15.30
N VAL A 149 17.27 10.02 16.60
CA VAL A 149 18.18 10.41 17.67
C VAL A 149 19.21 9.29 17.90
N ALA A 150 20.49 9.64 17.86
CA ALA A 150 21.59 8.75 18.24
C ALA A 150 21.70 8.64 19.77
N THR A 151 21.76 9.77 20.46
CA THR A 151 21.81 9.83 21.93
C THR A 151 20.78 10.84 22.43
N ALA A 152 19.80 10.37 23.19
CA ALA A 152 18.75 11.22 23.74
C ALA A 152 19.27 12.07 24.91
N SER A 153 19.03 13.38 24.84
CA SER A 153 19.19 14.32 25.96
C SER A 153 17.88 14.50 26.73
N THR A 154 16.74 14.27 26.08
CA THR A 154 15.41 14.31 26.70
C THR A 154 14.53 13.25 26.06
N THR A 155 13.66 12.62 26.85
CA THR A 155 12.61 11.70 26.39
C THR A 155 11.31 12.13 27.02
N THR A 156 10.30 12.34 26.18
CA THR A 156 8.95 12.77 26.57
C THR A 156 8.12 11.58 27.04
N LYS A 157 6.95 11.82 27.64
CA LYS A 157 6.13 10.73 28.16
C LYS A 157 5.59 9.78 27.08
N ASN A 158 5.40 10.26 25.85
CA ASN A 158 4.96 9.41 24.73
C ASN A 158 6.13 8.68 24.03
N GLY A 159 7.36 8.90 24.47
CA GLY A 159 8.55 8.25 23.91
C GLY A 159 9.26 9.03 22.81
N SER A 160 8.77 10.22 22.42
CA SER A 160 9.52 11.13 21.54
C SER A 160 10.81 11.62 22.23
N LYS A 161 11.86 11.87 21.47
CA LYS A 161 13.21 12.16 21.97
C LYS A 161 13.77 13.43 21.36
N LEU A 162 14.49 14.20 22.17
CA LEU A 162 15.41 15.23 21.70
C LEU A 162 16.83 14.70 21.92
N GLY A 163 17.74 14.92 20.97
CA GLY A 163 19.12 14.46 21.14
C GLY A 163 20.02 14.71 19.95
N THR A 164 21.21 14.11 19.99
CA THR A 164 22.16 14.17 18.88
C THR A 164 21.63 13.40 17.67
N SER A 165 21.87 13.92 16.47
CA SER A 165 21.43 13.30 15.22
C SER A 165 22.09 11.95 14.91
N ALA A 166 21.28 10.99 14.48
CA ALA A 166 21.71 9.78 13.75
C ALA A 166 21.54 9.91 12.22
N VAL A 167 21.03 11.04 11.73
CA VAL A 167 20.84 11.30 10.29
C VAL A 167 22.20 11.61 9.66
N SER A 168 22.61 10.78 8.70
CA SER A 168 23.90 10.94 8.01
C SER A 168 24.06 12.34 7.41
N GLY A 169 25.23 12.95 7.59
CA GLY A 169 25.52 14.31 7.10
C GLY A 169 24.94 15.45 7.95
N TYR A 170 24.21 15.16 9.03
CA TYR A 170 23.76 16.15 10.00
C TYR A 170 24.23 15.79 11.42
N SER A 171 25.01 16.65 12.05
CA SER A 171 25.58 16.45 13.40
C SER A 171 24.93 17.32 14.49
N GLY A 172 23.86 18.03 14.16
CA GLY A 172 23.13 18.89 15.09
C GLY A 172 22.21 18.13 16.05
N THR A 173 21.37 18.90 16.74
CA THR A 173 20.30 18.36 17.58
C THR A 173 19.07 18.10 16.71
N VAL A 174 18.44 16.94 16.88
CA VAL A 174 17.20 16.56 16.19
C VAL A 174 16.12 16.17 17.20
N PHE A 175 14.88 16.23 16.74
CA PHE A 175 13.72 15.69 17.46
C PHE A 175 13.21 14.43 16.75
N GLU A 176 13.16 13.31 17.46
CA GLU A 176 12.59 12.04 16.99
C GLU A 176 11.19 11.86 17.58
N PRO A 177 10.13 11.84 16.75
CA PRO A 177 8.79 11.52 17.24
C PRO A 177 8.69 10.03 17.56
N ALA A 178 7.68 9.64 18.35
CA ALA A 178 7.36 8.23 18.56
C ALA A 178 7.12 7.49 17.22
N ASP A 179 7.48 6.20 17.18
CA ASP A 179 7.51 5.42 15.93
C ASP A 179 6.17 5.38 15.20
N ALA A 180 5.07 5.38 15.95
CA ALA A 180 3.69 5.33 15.43
C ALA A 180 3.23 6.60 14.70
N PHE A 181 4.03 7.68 14.70
CA PHE A 181 3.69 8.96 14.06
C PHE A 181 4.73 9.43 13.06
N LYS A 182 5.76 8.63 12.80
CA LYS A 182 6.86 8.97 11.88
C LYS A 182 6.36 9.13 10.45
N GLY A 183 5.43 8.28 10.03
CA GLY A 183 4.80 8.30 8.71
C GLY A 183 3.88 9.49 8.53
N ASP A 184 3.07 9.83 9.54
CA ASP A 184 2.24 11.04 9.57
C ASP A 184 3.10 12.28 9.28
N ILE A 185 4.17 12.44 10.06
CA ILE A 185 5.10 13.58 9.93
C ILE A 185 5.80 13.55 8.57
N ALA A 186 6.21 12.38 8.08
CA ALA A 186 6.80 12.25 6.74
C ALA A 186 5.83 12.72 5.63
N ARG A 187 4.55 12.33 5.71
CA ARG A 187 3.53 12.77 4.74
C ARG A 187 3.20 14.25 4.86
N MET A 188 3.35 14.89 6.03
CA MET A 188 3.29 16.35 6.18
C MET A 188 4.48 17.05 5.49
N TYR A 189 5.69 16.47 5.59
CA TYR A 189 6.87 16.97 4.87
C TYR A 189 6.72 16.85 3.35
N PHE A 190 6.31 15.69 2.83
CA PHE A 190 6.09 15.48 1.39
C PHE A 190 4.99 16.40 0.85
N TYR A 191 3.92 16.61 1.63
CA TYR A 191 2.90 17.60 1.31
C TYR A 191 3.50 19.00 1.19
N PHE A 192 4.26 19.46 2.19
CA PHE A 192 4.84 20.81 2.17
C PHE A 192 5.79 20.99 0.97
N ALA A 193 6.64 20.00 0.71
CA ALA A 193 7.57 19.99 -0.42
C ALA A 193 6.86 20.10 -1.79
N THR A 194 5.65 19.56 -1.89
CA THR A 194 4.84 19.56 -3.12
C THR A 194 3.98 20.80 -3.20
N ARG A 195 3.25 21.14 -2.14
CA ARG A 195 2.35 22.29 -2.09
C ARG A 195 3.08 23.60 -2.35
N TYR A 196 4.30 23.73 -1.84
CA TYR A 196 5.11 24.95 -1.93
C TYR A 196 6.27 24.81 -2.93
N GLU A 197 6.13 23.96 -3.94
CA GLU A 197 7.16 23.67 -4.96
C GLU A 197 7.81 24.93 -5.56
N ASN A 198 7.02 26.00 -5.74
CA ASN A 198 7.46 27.26 -6.32
C ASN A 198 8.28 28.16 -5.37
N THR A 199 8.34 27.85 -4.08
CA THR A 199 9.05 28.68 -3.08
C THR A 199 10.11 27.91 -2.27
N VAL A 200 9.96 26.59 -2.12
CA VAL A 200 10.82 25.74 -1.27
C VAL A 200 12.32 25.80 -1.59
N ALA A 201 12.69 26.06 -2.85
CA ALA A 201 14.09 26.22 -3.24
C ALA A 201 14.78 27.43 -2.56
N SER A 202 14.01 28.45 -2.17
CA SER A 202 14.55 29.68 -1.56
C SER A 202 14.84 29.53 -0.06
N TYR A 203 14.23 28.56 0.61
CA TYR A 203 14.27 28.44 2.07
C TYR A 203 15.61 27.92 2.57
N THR A 204 16.13 28.51 3.63
CA THR A 204 17.39 28.09 4.29
C THR A 204 17.06 27.33 5.55
N TYR A 205 17.27 26.02 5.53
CA TYR A 205 17.09 25.14 6.66
C TYR A 205 17.86 23.84 6.41
N ASP A 206 18.39 23.19 7.46
CA ASP A 206 19.36 22.08 7.37
C ASP A 206 18.89 20.91 6.49
N MET A 207 17.59 20.64 6.50
CA MET A 207 17.00 19.53 5.75
C MET A 207 16.73 19.86 4.27
N PHE A 208 16.80 21.13 3.85
CA PHE A 208 16.52 21.55 2.48
C PHE A 208 17.78 21.58 1.61
N ASN A 209 17.67 21.04 0.39
CA ASN A 209 18.77 21.00 -0.58
C ASN A 209 18.74 22.15 -1.60
N LYS A 210 17.90 23.17 -1.39
CA LYS A 210 17.75 24.34 -2.27
C LYS A 210 17.21 24.06 -3.67
N THR A 211 16.56 22.91 -3.89
CA THR A 211 15.91 22.59 -5.18
C THR A 211 14.38 22.57 -5.05
N SER A 212 13.67 22.93 -6.13
CA SER A 212 12.21 22.76 -6.18
C SER A 212 11.79 21.32 -6.45
N ASN A 213 12.67 20.49 -7.01
CA ASN A 213 12.36 19.10 -7.35
C ASN A 213 12.46 18.20 -6.11
N GLN A 214 13.69 17.85 -5.70
CA GLN A 214 13.93 16.94 -4.59
C GLN A 214 13.57 17.57 -3.23
N VAL A 215 13.80 18.88 -3.07
CA VAL A 215 13.56 19.69 -1.86
C VAL A 215 14.44 19.34 -0.68
N PHE A 216 14.54 18.06 -0.34
CA PHE A 216 15.26 17.59 0.84
C PHE A 216 16.69 17.15 0.50
N THR A 217 17.60 17.26 1.47
CA THR A 217 18.91 16.59 1.36
C THR A 217 18.69 15.08 1.25
N THR A 218 19.56 14.39 0.51
CA THR A 218 19.39 12.94 0.30
C THR A 218 19.27 12.12 1.60
N PRO A 219 20.08 12.38 2.64
CA PRO A 219 19.93 11.67 3.91
C PRO A 219 18.59 11.90 4.60
N PHE A 220 18.11 13.15 4.61
CA PHE A 220 16.81 13.48 5.18
C PHE A 220 15.67 12.87 4.38
N LEU A 221 15.75 12.92 3.05
CA LEU A 221 14.78 12.28 2.16
C LEU A 221 14.70 10.77 2.41
N ASN A 222 15.83 10.08 2.51
CA ASN A 222 15.88 8.65 2.77
C ASN A 222 15.24 8.30 4.13
N MET A 223 15.45 9.13 5.15
CA MET A 223 14.77 8.98 6.43
C MET A 223 13.25 9.15 6.30
N LEU A 224 12.77 10.18 5.59
CA LEU A 224 11.35 10.37 5.37
C LEU A 224 10.72 9.21 4.58
N LEU A 225 11.43 8.67 3.58
CA LEU A 225 11.00 7.48 2.83
C LEU A 225 10.91 6.25 3.74
N ALA A 226 11.90 6.05 4.62
CA ALA A 226 11.88 4.97 5.59
C ALA A 226 10.72 5.12 6.60
N TRP A 227 10.53 6.32 7.16
CA TRP A 227 9.43 6.64 8.07
C TRP A 227 8.07 6.42 7.41
N HIS A 228 7.88 6.90 6.19
CA HIS A 228 6.68 6.68 5.40
C HIS A 228 6.38 5.20 5.14
N ALA A 229 7.42 4.38 4.92
CA ALA A 229 7.27 2.95 4.66
C ALA A 229 7.02 2.15 5.96
N GLN A 230 7.61 2.56 7.07
CA GLN A 230 7.50 1.90 8.38
C GLN A 230 6.18 2.19 9.09
N ASP A 231 5.61 3.37 8.85
CA ASP A 231 4.35 3.82 9.42
C ASP A 231 3.35 4.18 8.28
N PRO A 232 2.56 3.19 7.81
CA PRO A 232 1.59 3.37 6.73
C PRO A 232 0.49 4.38 7.06
N VAL A 233 -0.30 4.77 6.06
CA VAL A 233 -1.42 5.69 6.30
C VAL A 233 -2.43 5.10 7.25
N SER A 234 -2.76 5.85 8.31
CA SER A 234 -3.75 5.47 9.30
C SER A 234 -5.16 5.97 8.95
N ALA A 235 -6.18 5.36 9.55
CA ALA A 235 -7.56 5.86 9.43
C ALA A 235 -7.70 7.30 9.97
N ARG A 236 -6.87 7.67 10.95
CA ARG A 236 -6.84 9.00 11.57
C ARG A 236 -6.33 10.03 10.59
N GLU A 237 -5.30 9.72 9.83
CA GLU A 237 -4.83 10.60 8.76
C GLU A 237 -5.85 10.80 7.66
N ILE A 238 -6.59 9.76 7.29
CA ILE A 238 -7.67 9.86 6.30
C ILE A 238 -8.77 10.80 6.82
N GLU A 239 -9.20 10.63 8.07
CA GLU A 239 -10.19 11.49 8.72
C GLU A 239 -9.72 12.95 8.79
N ARG A 240 -8.47 13.16 9.24
CA ARG A 240 -7.81 14.46 9.29
C ARG A 240 -7.76 15.11 7.92
N ASN A 241 -7.35 14.37 6.88
CA ASN A 241 -7.26 14.89 5.51
C ASN A 241 -8.64 15.31 4.97
N ASN A 242 -9.69 14.57 5.29
CA ASN A 242 -11.07 14.91 4.94
C ASN A 242 -11.58 16.17 5.64
N ALA A 243 -11.35 16.27 6.94
CA ALA A 243 -11.76 17.44 7.73
C ALA A 243 -11.01 18.71 7.29
N ILE A 244 -9.72 18.60 7.00
CA ILE A 244 -8.93 19.72 6.46
C ILE A 244 -9.44 20.08 5.07
N TYR A 245 -9.72 19.11 4.19
CA TYR A 245 -10.28 19.39 2.86
C TYR A 245 -11.60 20.16 2.94
N ALA A 246 -12.51 19.80 3.86
CA ALA A 246 -13.76 20.51 4.05
C ALA A 246 -13.59 22.00 4.45
N ARG A 247 -12.44 22.36 5.06
CA ARG A 247 -12.15 23.72 5.54
C ARG A 247 -11.22 24.52 4.63
N GLN A 248 -10.17 23.90 4.12
CA GLN A 248 -9.15 24.52 3.27
C GLN A 248 -9.38 24.31 1.78
N GLY A 249 -10.14 23.29 1.38
CA GLY A 249 -10.43 23.02 -0.03
C GLY A 249 -9.29 22.33 -0.80
N ASN A 250 -8.20 21.94 -0.13
CA ASN A 250 -7.14 21.12 -0.73
C ASN A 250 -6.84 19.86 0.12
N ARG A 251 -6.28 18.84 -0.52
CA ARG A 251 -5.99 17.52 0.05
C ARG A 251 -4.49 17.30 0.18
N ASN A 252 -4.05 16.48 1.13
CA ASN A 252 -2.71 15.88 1.12
C ASN A 252 -2.68 14.65 0.20
N PRO A 253 -2.00 14.70 -0.96
CA PRO A 253 -1.98 13.58 -1.92
C PRO A 253 -1.31 12.32 -1.39
N PHE A 254 -0.41 12.46 -0.42
CA PHE A 254 0.38 11.35 0.12
C PHE A 254 -0.37 10.55 1.19
N ILE A 255 -1.47 11.10 1.71
CA ILE A 255 -2.44 10.34 2.51
C ILE A 255 -3.38 9.58 1.57
N ASP A 256 -3.81 10.22 0.48
CA ASP A 256 -4.81 9.64 -0.44
C ASP A 256 -4.24 8.56 -1.36
N ASN A 257 -3.00 8.77 -1.79
CA ASN A 257 -2.27 7.89 -2.68
C ASN A 257 -0.83 7.77 -2.17
N PRO A 258 -0.59 6.94 -1.13
CA PRO A 258 0.73 6.80 -0.50
C PRO A 258 1.84 6.42 -1.49
N SER A 259 1.48 5.67 -2.54
CA SER A 259 2.39 5.29 -3.62
C SER A 259 3.02 6.47 -4.37
N TYR A 260 2.41 7.68 -4.32
CA TYR A 260 2.99 8.89 -4.91
C TYR A 260 4.32 9.28 -4.27
N VAL A 261 4.57 8.95 -3.00
CA VAL A 261 5.86 9.21 -2.35
C VAL A 261 6.98 8.50 -3.12
N ASN A 262 6.84 7.19 -3.34
CA ASN A 262 7.83 6.40 -4.07
C ASN A 262 7.83 6.73 -5.57
N ALA A 263 6.68 7.07 -6.16
CA ALA A 263 6.62 7.48 -7.56
C ALA A 263 7.37 8.79 -7.84
N ILE A 264 7.49 9.68 -6.85
CA ILE A 264 8.20 10.96 -6.97
C ILE A 264 9.67 10.84 -6.54
N TRP A 265 9.92 10.27 -5.36
CA TRP A 265 11.23 10.31 -4.69
C TRP A 265 11.93 8.94 -4.60
N GLY A 266 11.32 7.87 -5.11
CA GLY A 266 11.81 6.49 -4.93
C GLY A 266 13.02 6.06 -5.77
N GLY A 267 13.79 6.96 -6.41
CA GLY A 267 14.96 6.51 -7.19
C GLY A 267 16.01 7.57 -7.57
N THR A 268 17.14 7.59 -6.86
CA THR A 268 18.43 6.96 -7.23
C THR A 268 19.50 7.31 -6.16
N SER A 269 20.26 6.30 -5.69
CA SER A 269 21.60 6.37 -5.03
C SER A 269 21.75 6.09 -3.51
N SER A 270 22.55 5.03 -3.26
CA SER A 270 23.61 4.85 -2.24
C SER A 270 23.30 4.73 -0.72
N GLY A 271 23.40 3.48 -0.23
CA GLY A 271 24.28 3.08 0.88
C GLY A 271 23.78 3.22 2.33
N GLY A 272 23.59 2.08 3.02
CA GLY A 272 23.62 1.99 4.48
C GLY A 272 22.59 1.07 5.15
N SER A 273 23.03 -0.16 5.49
CA SER A 273 22.52 -1.14 6.48
C SER A 273 21.78 -0.58 7.72
N THR A 274 20.96 -1.28 8.52
CA THR A 274 20.87 -2.71 8.92
C THR A 274 19.62 -2.92 9.79
N GLY A 275 19.01 -4.12 9.74
CA GLY A 275 18.22 -4.76 10.82
C GLY A 275 16.80 -4.22 11.03
N GLY A 276 15.73 -5.00 11.15
CA GLY A 276 15.57 -6.42 11.46
C GLY A 276 14.36 -6.53 12.41
N GLY A 277 13.18 -6.85 11.89
CA GLY A 277 11.95 -6.91 12.68
C GLY A 277 10.79 -7.40 11.83
N SER A 278 10.46 -8.68 11.99
CA SER A 278 9.39 -9.38 11.32
C SER A 278 8.03 -8.75 11.67
N SER A 279 7.40 -8.08 10.72
CA SER A 279 5.95 -7.83 10.74
C SER A 279 5.38 -8.30 9.41
N THR A 280 4.29 -9.06 9.49
CA THR A 280 3.52 -9.62 8.39
C THR A 280 2.83 -8.49 7.62
N GLY A 281 3.61 -7.71 6.87
CA GLY A 281 3.12 -6.68 5.98
C GLY A 281 2.40 -7.31 4.80
N THR A 282 1.20 -6.80 4.49
CA THR A 282 0.51 -7.05 3.23
C THR A 282 1.47 -6.87 2.07
N LYS A 283 1.57 -7.91 1.24
CA LYS A 283 2.53 -8.03 0.16
C LYS A 283 2.09 -7.05 -0.93
N SER A 284 2.85 -5.98 -1.13
CA SER A 284 2.40 -4.79 -1.86
C SER A 284 2.43 -4.94 -3.38
N ASP A 285 3.19 -5.90 -3.90
CA ASP A 285 3.32 -6.15 -5.33
C ASP A 285 3.82 -7.58 -5.62
N LEU A 286 3.97 -7.90 -6.92
CA LEU A 286 4.58 -9.12 -7.41
C LEU A 286 6.06 -9.19 -7.07
N TYR A 287 6.56 -10.39 -6.81
CA TYR A 287 7.97 -10.64 -6.50
C TYR A 287 8.44 -11.97 -7.07
N PHE A 288 9.75 -12.16 -7.22
CA PHE A 288 10.34 -13.43 -7.62
C PHE A 288 10.28 -14.43 -6.48
N SER A 289 9.68 -15.59 -6.73
CA SER A 289 9.60 -16.69 -5.77
C SER A 289 10.59 -17.80 -6.05
N GLU A 290 11.05 -17.97 -7.30
CA GLU A 290 12.02 -19.00 -7.66
C GLU A 290 12.89 -18.57 -8.85
N TYR A 291 14.16 -18.98 -8.80
CA TYR A 291 15.18 -18.77 -9.83
C TYR A 291 15.94 -20.08 -10.03
N VAL A 292 15.99 -20.57 -11.26
CA VAL A 292 16.70 -21.82 -11.59
C VAL A 292 17.84 -21.48 -12.54
N GLU A 293 19.07 -21.60 -12.05
CA GLU A 293 20.29 -21.70 -12.87
C GLU A 293 20.71 -23.18 -12.87
N GLY A 294 20.13 -23.92 -13.81
CA GLY A 294 20.36 -25.34 -14.00
C GLY A 294 21.40 -25.64 -15.06
N SER A 295 21.64 -26.92 -15.32
CA SER A 295 22.57 -27.38 -16.34
C SER A 295 22.17 -26.89 -17.73
N SER A 296 23.16 -26.49 -18.55
CA SER A 296 22.94 -26.00 -19.91
C SER A 296 21.88 -24.87 -19.95
N ASN A 297 20.78 -25.07 -20.68
CA ASN A 297 19.67 -24.12 -20.85
C ASN A 297 18.53 -24.33 -19.84
N ASN A 298 18.73 -25.08 -18.76
CA ASN A 298 17.72 -25.22 -17.71
C ASN A 298 17.63 -23.94 -16.87
N LYS A 299 17.06 -22.90 -17.47
CA LYS A 299 16.89 -21.58 -16.87
C LYS A 299 15.42 -21.26 -16.69
N ALA A 300 15.04 -20.84 -15.48
CA ALA A 300 13.65 -20.46 -15.17
C ALA A 300 13.56 -19.34 -14.13
N LEU A 301 12.47 -18.58 -14.21
CA LEU A 301 12.05 -17.56 -13.25
C LEU A 301 10.59 -17.81 -12.87
N GLU A 302 10.27 -17.70 -11.59
CA GLU A 302 8.89 -17.71 -11.09
C GLU A 302 8.57 -16.37 -10.40
N ILE A 303 7.44 -15.78 -10.77
CA ILE A 303 6.87 -14.59 -10.13
C ILE A 303 5.63 -15.01 -9.35
N LYS A 304 5.49 -14.55 -8.11
CA LYS A 304 4.32 -14.83 -7.27
C LYS A 304 3.51 -13.56 -7.03
N ASN A 305 2.19 -13.71 -7.05
CA ASN A 305 1.26 -12.71 -6.56
C ASN A 305 0.70 -13.15 -5.22
N GLU A 306 0.81 -12.32 -4.19
CA GLU A 306 0.14 -12.54 -2.92
C GLU A 306 -0.43 -11.22 -2.35
N THR A 307 -0.83 -10.32 -3.26
CA THR A 307 -1.31 -8.98 -2.97
C THR A 307 -2.76 -8.92 -2.46
N GLY A 308 -3.45 -10.06 -2.43
CA GLY A 308 -4.87 -10.14 -2.08
C GLY A 308 -5.82 -9.96 -3.28
N ALA A 309 -5.32 -9.55 -4.45
CA ALA A 309 -6.13 -9.36 -5.66
C ALA A 309 -5.44 -9.90 -6.93
N SER A 310 -6.20 -10.07 -8.01
CA SER A 310 -5.64 -10.36 -9.34
C SER A 310 -4.92 -9.14 -9.90
N ILE A 311 -3.72 -9.33 -10.46
CA ILE A 311 -2.90 -8.26 -11.03
C ILE A 311 -2.76 -8.42 -12.55
N SER A 312 -2.95 -7.33 -13.29
CA SER A 312 -2.60 -7.28 -14.71
C SER A 312 -1.08 -7.24 -14.88
N LEU A 313 -0.54 -8.10 -15.74
CA LEU A 313 0.89 -8.18 -16.01
C LEU A 313 1.36 -7.18 -17.08
N SER A 314 0.44 -6.44 -17.73
CA SER A 314 0.75 -5.53 -18.84
C SER A 314 1.72 -4.39 -18.48
N SER A 315 1.80 -4.01 -17.21
CA SER A 315 2.74 -3.01 -16.71
C SER A 315 4.10 -3.60 -16.32
N TYR A 316 4.27 -4.92 -16.37
CA TYR A 316 5.44 -5.60 -15.83
C TYR A 316 6.40 -6.04 -16.92
N SER A 317 7.69 -5.97 -16.62
CA SER A 317 8.75 -6.49 -17.48
C SER A 317 9.88 -7.06 -16.65
N ILE A 318 10.57 -8.07 -17.17
CA ILE A 318 11.81 -8.58 -16.60
C ILE A 318 12.97 -7.93 -17.35
N LYS A 319 14.02 -7.51 -16.66
CA LYS A 319 15.27 -7.05 -17.28
C LYS A 319 16.46 -7.75 -16.64
N LYS A 320 17.54 -7.89 -17.39
CA LYS A 320 18.79 -8.49 -16.93
C LYS A 320 19.94 -7.51 -17.09
N GLN A 321 20.85 -7.51 -16.13
CA GLN A 321 22.16 -6.87 -16.27
C GLN A 321 23.20 -7.95 -16.57
N THR A 322 23.82 -7.86 -17.75
CA THR A 322 24.74 -8.89 -18.23
C THR A 322 26.09 -8.82 -17.50
N ASN A 323 26.56 -9.96 -16.98
CA ASN A 323 27.84 -10.06 -16.26
C ASN A 323 27.97 -9.06 -15.09
N GLY A 324 26.87 -8.83 -14.38
CA GLY A 324 26.81 -8.01 -13.17
C GLY A 324 27.26 -6.56 -13.35
N SER A 325 27.26 -6.02 -14.57
CA SER A 325 27.64 -4.62 -14.85
C SER A 325 26.93 -4.05 -16.08
N GLY A 326 26.90 -2.72 -16.21
CA GLY A 326 26.34 -2.03 -17.38
C GLY A 326 24.85 -1.72 -17.27
N SER A 327 24.20 -1.48 -18.40
CA SER A 327 22.78 -1.12 -18.43
C SER A 327 21.88 -2.36 -18.33
N TRP A 328 20.66 -2.17 -17.82
CA TRP A 328 19.59 -3.16 -17.97
C TRP A 328 19.31 -3.44 -19.44
N SER A 329 18.96 -4.68 -19.77
CA SER A 329 18.43 -5.06 -21.08
C SER A 329 17.17 -4.28 -21.45
N SER A 330 16.77 -4.36 -22.74
CA SER A 330 15.53 -3.74 -23.23
C SER A 330 14.29 -4.27 -22.51
N GLY A 331 14.34 -5.51 -22.02
CA GLY A 331 13.34 -6.12 -21.18
C GLY A 331 12.40 -7.06 -21.92
N LEU A 332 11.96 -8.09 -21.20
CA LEU A 332 10.89 -9.01 -21.58
C LEU A 332 9.57 -8.51 -20.97
N ALA A 333 8.67 -7.97 -21.81
CA ALA A 333 7.35 -7.55 -21.37
C ALA A 333 6.47 -8.75 -20.98
N LEU A 334 5.73 -8.62 -19.88
CA LEU A 334 4.77 -9.63 -19.44
C LEU A 334 3.36 -9.26 -19.91
N THR A 335 2.49 -10.26 -20.05
CA THR A 335 1.10 -10.07 -20.47
C THR A 335 0.17 -11.03 -19.73
N GLY A 336 -1.13 -10.76 -19.77
CA GLY A 336 -2.14 -11.54 -19.06
C GLY A 336 -2.43 -11.01 -17.66
N SER A 337 -3.02 -11.85 -16.82
CA SER A 337 -3.34 -11.54 -15.43
C SER A 337 -2.88 -12.66 -14.51
N LEU A 338 -2.47 -12.31 -13.30
CA LEU A 338 -2.01 -13.24 -12.28
C LEU A 338 -2.94 -13.12 -11.07
N ALA A 339 -3.75 -14.13 -10.83
CA ALA A 339 -4.64 -14.18 -9.67
C ALA A 339 -3.85 -14.11 -8.35
N ASN A 340 -4.52 -13.70 -7.27
CA ASN A 340 -3.93 -13.78 -5.93
C ASN A 340 -3.50 -15.24 -5.62
N ASN A 341 -2.37 -15.40 -4.95
CA ASN A 341 -1.65 -16.65 -4.73
C ASN A 341 -1.18 -17.38 -6.00
N GLY A 342 -1.34 -16.76 -7.18
CA GLY A 342 -0.89 -17.29 -8.45
C GLY A 342 0.63 -17.21 -8.62
N LYS A 343 1.16 -18.14 -9.42
CA LYS A 343 2.54 -18.20 -9.89
C LYS A 343 2.59 -18.01 -11.40
N PHE A 344 3.57 -17.25 -11.88
CA PHE A 344 3.82 -17.02 -13.30
C PHE A 344 5.24 -17.45 -13.63
N VAL A 345 5.38 -18.52 -14.42
CA VAL A 345 6.67 -19.16 -14.71
C VAL A 345 7.14 -18.82 -16.13
N ILE A 346 8.37 -18.34 -16.23
CA ILE A 346 9.07 -18.12 -17.50
C ILE A 346 10.25 -19.09 -17.56
N VAL A 347 10.43 -19.73 -18.72
CA VAL A 347 11.56 -20.64 -18.96
C VAL A 347 12.31 -20.28 -20.24
N ASN A 348 13.58 -20.65 -20.29
CA ASN A 348 14.33 -20.66 -21.54
C ASN A 348 13.68 -21.65 -22.52
N SER A 349 13.55 -21.28 -23.80
CA SER A 349 12.89 -22.10 -24.83
C SER A 349 13.59 -23.44 -25.10
N SER A 350 14.87 -23.53 -24.74
CA SER A 350 15.72 -24.72 -24.87
C SER A 350 15.85 -25.50 -23.55
N ILE A 351 15.03 -25.22 -22.53
CA ILE A 351 14.98 -26.00 -21.30
C ILE A 351 14.74 -27.49 -21.61
N SER A 352 15.54 -28.36 -20.99
CA SER A 352 15.47 -29.82 -21.14
C SER A 352 15.36 -30.50 -19.77
N SER A 353 14.72 -29.83 -18.82
CA SER A 353 14.51 -30.36 -17.47
C SER A 353 13.43 -31.43 -17.45
N THR A 354 13.60 -32.43 -16.58
CA THR A 354 12.64 -33.51 -16.36
C THR A 354 11.54 -33.14 -15.36
N CYS A 355 11.76 -32.17 -14.48
CA CYS A 355 10.80 -31.75 -13.46
C CYS A 355 9.85 -30.61 -13.90
N TYR A 356 10.22 -29.83 -14.91
CA TYR A 356 9.39 -28.75 -15.44
C TYR A 356 9.64 -28.53 -16.93
N THR A 357 8.58 -28.58 -17.74
CA THR A 357 8.69 -28.50 -19.20
C THR A 357 8.25 -27.14 -19.74
N LYS A 358 8.69 -26.80 -20.95
CA LYS A 358 8.26 -25.56 -21.63
C LYS A 358 6.75 -25.45 -21.85
N THR A 359 6.04 -26.57 -21.96
CA THR A 359 4.58 -26.59 -22.14
C THR A 359 3.83 -26.17 -20.88
N ASN A 360 4.46 -26.32 -19.71
CA ASN A 360 3.86 -25.93 -18.44
C ASN A 360 4.13 -24.45 -18.09
N ALA A 361 5.08 -23.80 -18.77
CA ALA A 361 5.43 -22.41 -18.52
C ALA A 361 4.37 -21.44 -19.08
N ASN A 362 4.20 -20.29 -18.43
CA ASN A 362 3.41 -19.19 -18.98
C ASN A 362 4.10 -18.54 -20.18
N ILE A 363 5.44 -18.46 -20.15
CA ILE A 363 6.27 -17.99 -21.26
C ILE A 363 7.44 -18.96 -21.47
N SER A 364 7.67 -19.34 -22.72
CA SER A 364 8.87 -20.03 -23.17
C SER A 364 9.57 -19.13 -24.18
N THR A 365 10.80 -18.71 -23.89
CA THR A 365 11.50 -17.68 -24.68
C THR A 365 13.00 -17.89 -24.77
N SER A 366 13.62 -17.37 -25.84
CA SER A 366 15.08 -17.25 -25.99
C SER A 366 15.62 -15.86 -25.62
N SER A 367 14.79 -15.01 -24.99
CA SER A 367 15.18 -13.66 -24.57
C SER A 367 16.37 -13.67 -23.62
N THR A 368 17.19 -12.60 -23.64
CA THR A 368 18.41 -12.50 -22.83
C THR A 368 18.14 -12.62 -21.33
N GLU A 369 16.94 -12.24 -20.88
CA GLU A 369 16.51 -12.37 -19.48
C GLU A 369 16.52 -13.82 -18.98
N LEU A 370 16.53 -14.82 -19.88
CA LEU A 370 16.57 -16.25 -19.58
C LEU A 370 17.91 -16.89 -20.01
N THR A 371 18.96 -16.09 -20.21
CA THR A 371 20.33 -16.55 -20.53
C THR A 371 21.32 -16.15 -19.44
N PHE A 372 20.88 -16.09 -18.18
CA PHE A 372 21.74 -15.81 -17.04
C PHE A 372 22.65 -17.00 -16.69
N ASN A 373 23.82 -16.73 -16.12
CA ASN A 373 24.83 -17.75 -15.77
C ASN A 373 25.49 -17.54 -14.38
N GLY A 374 24.76 -16.92 -13.46
CA GLY A 374 25.12 -16.89 -12.04
C GLY A 374 25.73 -15.59 -11.50
N ASN A 375 26.21 -14.69 -12.35
CA ASN A 375 26.59 -13.31 -11.96
C ASN A 375 25.69 -12.22 -12.59
N ASP A 376 24.70 -12.61 -13.39
CA ASP A 376 23.74 -11.68 -13.97
C ASP A 376 22.64 -11.30 -12.98
N ALA A 377 22.49 -10.01 -12.71
CA ALA A 377 21.34 -9.54 -11.93
C ALA A 377 20.07 -9.56 -12.80
N VAL A 378 18.97 -10.06 -12.24
CA VAL A 378 17.65 -10.11 -12.90
C VAL A 378 16.67 -9.29 -12.07
N GLY A 379 16.06 -8.29 -12.69
CA GLY A 379 15.10 -7.39 -12.05
C GLY A 379 13.69 -7.55 -12.59
N LEU A 380 12.71 -7.48 -11.70
CA LEU A 380 11.29 -7.34 -12.01
C LEU A 380 10.95 -5.84 -11.97
N PHE A 381 10.37 -5.34 -13.05
CA PHE A 381 10.03 -3.94 -13.19
C PHE A 381 8.52 -3.77 -13.37
N LYS A 382 7.97 -2.70 -12.80
CA LYS A 382 6.60 -2.24 -13.03
C LYS A 382 6.64 -0.80 -13.54
N ASN A 383 6.04 -0.55 -14.70
CA ASN A 383 6.08 0.75 -15.36
C ASN A 383 7.52 1.30 -15.51
N GLY A 384 8.48 0.41 -15.77
CA GLY A 384 9.89 0.76 -15.89
C GLY A 384 10.66 0.99 -14.59
N VAL A 385 10.03 0.85 -13.41
CA VAL A 385 10.67 0.96 -12.09
C VAL A 385 11.00 -0.43 -11.53
N LEU A 386 12.22 -0.64 -11.03
CA LEU A 386 12.64 -1.89 -10.40
C LEU A 386 11.89 -2.10 -9.07
N ILE A 387 11.16 -3.21 -8.95
CA ILE A 387 10.40 -3.55 -7.73
C ILE A 387 11.01 -4.74 -6.97
N ASP A 388 11.58 -5.72 -7.67
CA ASP A 388 12.24 -6.89 -7.05
C ASP A 388 13.47 -7.31 -7.85
N ILE A 389 14.46 -7.90 -7.19
CA ILE A 389 15.73 -8.26 -7.85
C ILE A 389 16.32 -9.56 -7.29
N ILE A 390 16.92 -10.33 -8.19
CA ILE A 390 17.83 -11.45 -7.89
C ILE A 390 19.23 -11.03 -8.35
N GLY A 391 20.20 -11.03 -7.44
CA GLY A 391 21.55 -10.51 -7.69
C GLY A 391 21.70 -9.02 -7.44
N THR A 392 22.95 -8.57 -7.33
CA THR A 392 23.27 -7.16 -7.04
C THR A 392 23.43 -6.38 -8.35
N PHE A 393 22.70 -5.27 -8.50
CA PHE A 393 22.94 -4.34 -9.61
C PHE A 393 24.35 -3.75 -9.51
N ASN A 394 25.12 -3.82 -10.60
CA ASN A 394 26.57 -3.56 -10.60
C ASN A 394 27.34 -4.44 -9.59
N GLY A 395 26.90 -5.68 -9.39
CA GLY A 395 27.55 -6.66 -8.50
C GLY A 395 28.91 -7.16 -8.97
N GLY A 396 29.32 -6.83 -10.20
CA GLY A 396 30.58 -7.26 -10.78
C GLY A 396 30.57 -8.72 -11.23
N THR A 397 31.76 -9.33 -11.29
CA THR A 397 31.94 -10.67 -11.88
C THR A 397 31.69 -11.84 -10.92
N SER A 398 31.44 -11.57 -9.64
CA SER A 398 31.27 -12.61 -8.62
C SER A 398 29.97 -13.39 -8.84
N ASN A 399 30.07 -14.72 -8.87
CA ASN A 399 28.90 -15.58 -8.98
C ASN A 399 28.16 -15.63 -7.64
N PHE A 400 26.89 -15.19 -7.63
CA PHE A 400 26.00 -15.29 -6.47
C PHE A 400 24.99 -16.44 -6.61
N ALA A 401 24.77 -16.94 -7.83
CA ALA A 401 23.79 -17.98 -8.12
C ALA A 401 24.17 -18.87 -9.33
N ALA A 402 25.46 -19.20 -9.49
CA ALA A 402 25.88 -20.19 -10.49
C ALA A 402 25.60 -21.62 -10.01
N ASP A 403 25.09 -22.46 -10.91
CA ASP A 403 24.74 -23.87 -10.75
C ASP A 403 23.84 -24.16 -9.54
N VAL A 404 22.86 -23.28 -9.28
CA VAL A 404 21.93 -23.41 -8.14
C VAL A 404 20.50 -23.03 -8.50
N THR A 405 19.58 -23.56 -7.71
CA THR A 405 18.22 -23.03 -7.62
C THR A 405 18.07 -22.20 -6.36
N LEU A 406 17.47 -21.02 -6.46
CA LEU A 406 17.09 -20.19 -5.33
C LEU A 406 15.57 -20.18 -5.19
N ARG A 407 15.06 -20.46 -3.99
CA ARG A 407 13.64 -20.30 -3.65
C ARG A 407 13.46 -19.27 -2.56
N ARG A 408 12.56 -18.31 -2.76
CA ARG A 408 12.30 -17.24 -1.81
C ARG A 408 11.73 -17.86 -0.53
N LYS A 409 12.28 -17.48 0.62
CA LYS A 409 11.80 -17.94 1.93
C LYS A 409 10.40 -17.42 2.19
N SER A 410 9.60 -18.19 2.93
CA SER A 410 8.27 -17.80 3.40
C SER A 410 8.27 -16.56 4.31
N THR A 411 9.43 -16.18 4.86
CA THR A 411 9.63 -14.96 5.65
C THR A 411 9.98 -13.74 4.79
N ALA A 412 10.27 -13.92 3.50
CA ALA A 412 10.71 -12.86 2.58
C ALA A 412 9.65 -12.60 1.49
N THR A 413 8.43 -12.24 1.92
CA THR A 413 7.21 -12.23 1.11
C THR A 413 6.87 -10.88 0.45
N ALA A 414 7.80 -9.94 0.45
CA ALA A 414 7.64 -8.66 -0.22
C ALA A 414 8.69 -8.48 -1.32
N PRO A 415 8.36 -7.77 -2.42
CA PRO A 415 9.34 -7.37 -3.43
C PRO A 415 10.43 -6.48 -2.80
N LYS A 416 11.68 -6.70 -3.18
CA LYS A 416 12.84 -5.93 -2.70
C LYS A 416 13.71 -5.54 -3.88
N SER A 417 13.91 -4.24 -4.08
CA SER A 417 14.82 -3.70 -5.11
C SER A 417 16.32 -3.86 -4.78
N THR A 418 16.63 -4.42 -3.61
CA THR A 418 18.00 -4.77 -3.20
C THR A 418 18.07 -6.26 -2.87
N TYR A 419 19.01 -6.97 -3.50
CA TYR A 419 19.19 -8.40 -3.28
C TYR A 419 19.79 -8.69 -1.91
N SER A 420 19.20 -9.65 -1.21
CA SER A 420 19.75 -10.22 0.01
C SER A 420 19.72 -11.73 -0.11
N SER A 421 20.87 -12.39 -0.06
CA SER A 421 20.95 -13.86 -0.08
C SER A 421 20.22 -14.52 1.09
N THR A 422 20.03 -13.81 2.21
CA THR A 422 19.31 -14.31 3.38
C THR A 422 17.82 -14.53 3.12
N ASP A 423 17.26 -13.93 2.08
CA ASP A 423 15.86 -14.10 1.67
C ASP A 423 15.61 -15.38 0.88
N TRP A 424 16.67 -16.14 0.55
CA TRP A 424 16.61 -17.30 -0.33
C TRP A 424 17.10 -18.57 0.34
N ASN A 425 16.44 -19.68 0.03
CA ASN A 425 16.97 -21.03 0.24
C ASN A 425 17.68 -21.45 -1.04
N THR A 426 18.87 -22.03 -0.89
CA THR A 426 19.68 -22.52 -2.01
C THR A 426 19.53 -24.03 -2.12
N TYR A 427 19.30 -24.51 -3.34
CA TYR A 427 19.20 -25.91 -3.71
C TYR A 427 20.19 -26.23 -4.82
N SER A 428 20.46 -27.52 -5.03
CA SER A 428 21.36 -27.99 -6.09
C SER A 428 20.87 -27.58 -7.48
N VAL A 429 21.82 -27.54 -8.43
CA VAL A 429 21.55 -27.43 -9.87
C VAL A 429 20.37 -28.33 -10.29
N ASP A 430 19.57 -27.86 -11.25
CA ASP A 430 18.40 -28.55 -11.83
C ASP A 430 17.23 -28.83 -10.85
N SER A 431 17.22 -28.28 -9.65
CA SER A 431 16.14 -28.48 -8.67
C SER A 431 14.87 -27.68 -9.02
N CYS A 432 14.03 -28.19 -9.91
CA CYS A 432 12.87 -27.44 -10.43
C CYS A 432 11.48 -27.97 -10.02
N SER A 433 11.42 -28.84 -9.01
CA SER A 433 10.17 -29.49 -8.55
C SER A 433 9.08 -28.54 -8.04
N ASP A 434 9.45 -27.33 -7.61
CA ASP A 434 8.52 -26.37 -6.99
C ASP A 434 8.08 -25.27 -7.96
N LEU A 435 8.72 -25.19 -9.14
CA LEU A 435 8.31 -24.29 -10.22
C LEU A 435 6.88 -24.59 -10.58
N GLY A 436 6.05 -23.55 -10.58
CA GLY A 436 4.67 -23.64 -11.03
C GLY A 436 3.88 -24.74 -10.33
N ASN A 437 4.33 -25.22 -9.15
CA ASN A 437 3.52 -26.06 -8.27
C ASN A 437 2.29 -25.19 -7.94
N ARG A 438 1.23 -25.37 -8.75
CA ARG A 438 -0.14 -25.20 -8.32
C ARG A 438 -0.16 -26.04 -7.07
N THR A 439 -0.35 -25.41 -5.92
CA THR A 439 -0.49 -26.11 -4.65
C THR A 439 -1.18 -27.44 -4.94
N ALA A 440 -0.50 -28.57 -4.69
CA ALA A 440 -1.24 -29.75 -4.31
C ALA A 440 -2.23 -29.22 -3.29
N GLN A 441 -3.52 -29.28 -3.64
CA GLN A 441 -4.59 -28.60 -2.91
C GLN A 441 -4.25 -28.66 -1.43
N GLU A 442 -4.30 -27.50 -0.76
CA GLU A 442 -4.41 -27.55 0.69
C GLU A 442 -5.46 -28.61 0.99
N VAL A 443 -5.10 -29.60 1.80
CA VAL A 443 -6.05 -30.53 2.39
C VAL A 443 -6.87 -29.70 3.39
N ASN A 444 -7.69 -28.81 2.84
CA ASN A 444 -8.91 -28.37 3.45
C ASN A 444 -9.87 -29.50 3.12
N ASN A 445 -10.00 -30.44 4.06
CA ASN A 445 -11.15 -31.36 4.10
C ASN A 445 -12.41 -30.54 4.40
N THR A 446 -12.77 -29.65 3.48
CA THR A 446 -14.07 -29.03 3.36
C THR A 446 -14.41 -29.08 1.89
N SER A 447 -15.06 -30.18 1.52
CA SER A 447 -15.56 -30.44 0.18
C SER A 447 -16.41 -29.25 -0.27
N GLN A 448 -15.87 -28.42 -1.17
CA GLN A 448 -16.63 -27.31 -1.76
C GLN A 448 -17.44 -27.87 -2.94
N ILE A 449 -18.77 -27.78 -2.83
CA ILE A 449 -19.68 -28.22 -3.88
C ILE A 449 -19.53 -27.35 -5.13
N GLU A 450 -19.19 -27.98 -6.26
CA GLU A 450 -19.24 -27.37 -7.58
C GLU A 450 -20.68 -27.46 -8.12
N ILE A 451 -21.26 -26.30 -8.42
CA ILE A 451 -22.56 -26.17 -9.10
C ILE A 451 -22.37 -25.48 -10.44
N LEU A 452 -22.85 -26.10 -11.51
CA LEU A 452 -22.82 -25.59 -12.90
C LEU A 452 -24.23 -25.43 -13.45
N ALA A 453 -24.44 -24.42 -14.29
CA ALA A 453 -25.70 -24.21 -15.02
C ALA A 453 -25.45 -24.36 -16.52
N TYR A 454 -26.07 -25.33 -17.18
CA TYR A 454 -25.93 -25.55 -18.63
C TYR A 454 -27.24 -26.01 -19.30
N PRO A 455 -27.44 -25.69 -20.58
CA PRO A 455 -26.65 -24.74 -21.35
C PRO A 455 -26.81 -23.31 -20.82
N ASN A 456 -25.81 -22.46 -21.05
CA ASN A 456 -25.88 -21.03 -20.76
C ASN A 456 -25.11 -20.28 -21.85
N PRO A 457 -25.77 -19.56 -22.76
CA PRO A 457 -27.20 -19.23 -22.79
C PRO A 457 -28.15 -20.43 -23.02
N ASN A 458 -29.44 -20.28 -22.69
CA ASN A 458 -30.48 -21.30 -22.85
C ASN A 458 -31.79 -20.77 -23.45
N LYS A 459 -32.70 -21.68 -23.85
CA LYS A 459 -34.00 -21.36 -24.48
C LYS A 459 -35.18 -21.40 -23.51
N GLY A 460 -34.95 -20.99 -22.27
CA GLY A 460 -35.94 -21.00 -21.18
C GLY A 460 -35.87 -22.26 -20.32
N THR A 461 -35.04 -23.22 -20.72
CA THR A 461 -34.76 -24.45 -19.97
C THR A 461 -33.26 -24.64 -19.76
N PHE A 462 -32.84 -24.87 -18.52
CA PHE A 462 -31.44 -25.17 -18.18
C PHE A 462 -31.35 -26.19 -17.04
N THR A 463 -30.20 -26.86 -16.97
CA THR A 463 -29.86 -27.85 -15.97
C THR A 463 -28.89 -27.26 -14.95
N LEU A 464 -29.15 -27.51 -13.66
CA LEU A 464 -28.16 -27.35 -12.59
C LEU A 464 -27.51 -28.70 -12.31
N SER A 465 -26.19 -28.79 -12.42
CA SER A 465 -25.42 -29.97 -12.04
C SER A 465 -24.64 -29.73 -10.76
N PHE A 466 -24.59 -30.76 -9.90
CA PHE A 466 -24.00 -30.70 -8.56
C PHE A 466 -22.88 -31.75 -8.45
N SER A 467 -21.75 -31.38 -7.84
CA SER A 467 -20.65 -32.32 -7.59
C SER A 467 -20.91 -33.31 -6.44
N GLU A 468 -21.90 -33.03 -5.57
CA GLU A 468 -22.20 -33.87 -4.39
C GLU A 468 -23.69 -34.25 -4.28
N LYS A 469 -23.94 -35.49 -3.82
CA LYS A 469 -25.27 -36.09 -3.69
C LYS A 469 -25.78 -36.05 -2.24
N ASN A 470 -27.10 -36.12 -2.08
CA ASN A 470 -27.83 -36.30 -0.80
C ASN A 470 -27.95 -35.09 0.14
N GLU A 471 -27.80 -33.86 -0.36
CA GLU A 471 -28.06 -32.63 0.41
C GLU A 471 -29.30 -31.91 -0.11
N THR A 472 -30.06 -31.24 0.77
CA THR A 472 -31.21 -30.43 0.34
C THR A 472 -30.77 -28.99 0.09
N TYR A 473 -30.95 -28.52 -1.14
CA TYR A 473 -30.66 -27.16 -1.55
C TYR A 473 -31.95 -26.37 -1.81
N LEU A 474 -31.94 -25.10 -1.44
CA LEU A 474 -32.91 -24.11 -1.87
C LEU A 474 -32.38 -23.44 -3.15
N ILE A 475 -33.07 -23.66 -4.26
CA ILE A 475 -32.85 -22.92 -5.51
C ILE A 475 -33.82 -21.75 -5.56
N GLN A 476 -33.30 -20.55 -5.80
CA GLN A 476 -34.13 -19.37 -6.10
C GLN A 476 -33.61 -18.69 -7.37
N ILE A 477 -34.51 -18.18 -8.19
CA ILE A 477 -34.16 -17.44 -9.40
C ILE A 477 -34.75 -16.06 -9.31
N TYR A 478 -33.92 -15.06 -9.57
CA TYR A 478 -34.28 -13.65 -9.56
C TYR A 478 -34.08 -13.05 -10.95
N SER A 479 -35.01 -12.21 -11.40
CA SER A 479 -34.79 -11.36 -12.57
C SER A 479 -33.69 -10.31 -12.28
N LEU A 480 -33.20 -9.62 -13.31
CA LEU A 480 -32.26 -8.50 -13.14
C LEU A 480 -32.80 -7.39 -12.21
N LEU A 481 -34.11 -7.25 -12.10
CA LEU A 481 -34.76 -6.26 -11.24
C LEU A 481 -34.90 -6.75 -9.79
N GLY A 482 -34.35 -7.93 -9.45
CA GLY A 482 -34.42 -8.51 -8.10
C GLY A 482 -35.74 -9.20 -7.77
N GLN A 483 -36.65 -9.36 -8.73
CA GLN A 483 -37.92 -10.07 -8.51
C GLN A 483 -37.68 -11.58 -8.52
N LYS A 484 -38.09 -12.28 -7.47
CA LYS A 484 -38.06 -13.75 -7.39
C LYS A 484 -39.08 -14.35 -8.36
N VAL A 485 -38.61 -15.13 -9.32
CA VAL A 485 -39.44 -15.76 -10.38
C VAL A 485 -39.56 -17.28 -10.21
N PHE A 486 -38.67 -17.90 -9.45
CA PHE A 486 -38.70 -19.34 -9.15
C PHE A 486 -38.12 -19.61 -7.77
N GLU A 487 -38.68 -20.58 -7.06
CA GLU A 487 -38.17 -21.08 -5.79
C GLU A 487 -38.53 -22.56 -5.64
N LYS A 488 -37.55 -23.40 -5.30
CA LYS A 488 -37.78 -24.81 -5.04
C LYS A 488 -36.71 -25.39 -4.11
N ASN A 489 -37.15 -26.15 -3.12
CA ASN A 489 -36.27 -27.06 -2.37
C ASN A 489 -36.08 -28.34 -3.18
N VAL A 490 -34.83 -28.74 -3.35
CA VAL A 490 -34.45 -29.91 -4.12
C VAL A 490 -33.44 -30.72 -3.33
N THR A 491 -33.62 -32.03 -3.30
CA THR A 491 -32.60 -32.95 -2.79
C THR A 491 -31.62 -33.21 -3.94
N SER A 492 -30.31 -33.16 -3.69
CA SER A 492 -29.34 -33.16 -4.78
C SER A 492 -29.33 -34.47 -5.57
N GLU A 493 -29.90 -34.37 -6.76
CA GLU A 493 -29.68 -35.26 -7.89
C GLU A 493 -28.56 -34.68 -8.76
N ASN A 494 -27.92 -35.50 -9.60
CA ASN A 494 -26.80 -35.07 -10.45
C ASN A 494 -27.15 -33.88 -11.35
N GLU A 495 -28.43 -33.72 -11.67
CA GLU A 495 -28.96 -32.74 -12.61
C GLU A 495 -30.39 -32.34 -12.24
N ILE A 496 -30.70 -31.04 -12.28
CA ILE A 496 -32.05 -30.52 -12.06
C ILE A 496 -32.43 -29.60 -13.21
N GLN A 497 -33.49 -29.94 -13.93
CA GLN A 497 -34.01 -29.12 -15.01
C GLN A 497 -34.99 -28.05 -14.51
N ILE A 498 -34.71 -26.80 -14.87
CA ILE A 498 -35.61 -25.65 -14.71
C ILE A 498 -36.18 -25.33 -16.07
N ASN A 499 -37.49 -25.14 -16.19
CA ASN A 499 -38.19 -24.98 -17.47
C ASN A 499 -38.98 -23.66 -17.54
N ASN A 500 -39.23 -23.21 -18.78
CA ASN A 500 -40.16 -22.14 -19.15
C ASN A 500 -39.86 -20.73 -18.59
N LEU A 501 -38.58 -20.35 -18.46
CA LEU A 501 -38.21 -18.96 -18.20
C LEU A 501 -38.37 -18.10 -19.45
N THR A 502 -38.83 -16.86 -19.28
CA THR A 502 -38.91 -15.87 -20.37
C THR A 502 -37.53 -15.33 -20.73
N GLN A 503 -37.37 -14.80 -21.95
CA GLN A 503 -36.12 -14.18 -22.42
C GLN A 503 -35.62 -13.12 -21.44
N GLY A 504 -34.34 -13.15 -21.09
CA GLY A 504 -33.74 -12.25 -20.12
C GLY A 504 -32.54 -12.84 -19.38
N ILE A 505 -31.94 -12.03 -18.51
CA ILE A 505 -30.84 -12.45 -17.64
C ILE A 505 -31.40 -12.70 -16.24
N TYR A 506 -30.95 -13.77 -15.60
CA TYR A 506 -31.36 -14.13 -14.24
C TYR A 506 -30.17 -14.45 -13.35
N HIS A 507 -30.33 -14.21 -12.06
CA HIS A 507 -29.44 -14.72 -11.01
C HIS A 507 -30.08 -15.93 -10.35
N VAL A 508 -29.38 -17.05 -10.35
CA VAL A 508 -29.77 -18.29 -9.70
C VAL A 508 -28.97 -18.43 -8.42
N THR A 509 -29.63 -18.37 -7.27
CA THR A 509 -29.02 -18.67 -5.98
C THR A 509 -29.30 -20.12 -5.62
N VAL A 510 -28.27 -20.81 -5.15
CA VAL A 510 -28.35 -22.18 -4.67
C VAL A 510 -27.71 -22.21 -3.29
N SER A 511 -28.50 -22.56 -2.28
CA SER A 511 -28.05 -22.47 -0.89
C SER A 511 -28.51 -23.67 -0.06
N ASN A 512 -27.72 -24.04 0.94
CA ASN A 512 -28.11 -24.90 2.06
C ASN A 512 -27.55 -24.30 3.36
N GLN A 513 -27.58 -25.05 4.47
CA GLN A 513 -27.12 -24.53 5.77
C GLN A 513 -25.63 -24.16 5.80
N SER A 514 -24.81 -24.74 4.92
CA SER A 514 -23.35 -24.61 4.93
C SER A 514 -22.77 -23.95 3.67
N ASN A 515 -23.57 -23.82 2.60
CA ASN A 515 -23.11 -23.38 1.29
C ASN A 515 -24.08 -22.36 0.67
N ASN A 516 -23.54 -21.37 -0.02
CA ASN A 516 -24.31 -20.41 -0.81
C ASN A 516 -23.53 -20.07 -2.08
N LYS A 517 -24.12 -20.33 -3.25
CA LYS A 517 -23.53 -20.02 -4.56
C LYS A 517 -24.56 -19.28 -5.43
N THR A 518 -24.10 -18.25 -6.13
CA THR A 518 -24.91 -17.51 -7.10
C THR A 518 -24.33 -17.67 -8.50
N LEU A 519 -25.17 -18.01 -9.46
CA LEU A 519 -24.84 -18.20 -10.87
C LEU A 519 -25.64 -17.21 -11.73
N ARG A 520 -25.07 -16.73 -12.84
CA ARG A 520 -25.78 -15.94 -13.84
C ARG A 520 -26.18 -16.84 -15.01
N ILE A 521 -27.45 -16.81 -15.40
CA ILE A 521 -27.95 -17.49 -16.61
C ILE A 521 -28.52 -16.46 -17.60
N ILE A 522 -28.44 -16.80 -18.88
CA ILE A 522 -28.97 -16.00 -19.99
C ILE A 522 -30.01 -16.85 -20.71
N VAL A 523 -31.24 -16.34 -20.81
CA VAL A 523 -32.34 -16.94 -21.56
C VAL A 523 -32.52 -16.14 -22.86
N GLU A 524 -32.35 -16.79 -24.01
CA GLU A 524 -32.33 -16.15 -25.34
C GLU A 524 -33.52 -16.49 -26.23
#